data_AF-A0A8S2FTM1-F1
#
_entry.id   AF-A0A8S2FTM1-F1
#
_cell.length_a   1.000
_cell.length_b   1.000
_cell.length_c   1.000
_cell.angle_alpha   90.00
_cell.angle_beta   90.00
_cell.angle_gamma   90.00
#
_symmetry.space_group_name_H-M   'P 1'
#
loop_
_entity.id
_entity.type
_entity.pdbx_description
1 polymer ?
#
loop_
_entity_poly.entity_id
_entity_poly.type
_entity_poly.pdbx_seq_one_letter_code
_entity_poly.pdbx_strand_id
1 'polypeptide(L)'
;MSNLNWLLVLDGDIFVVNASKLIEEFIPNEENIHVVHYERFYTGEITAGAYLIKNHVWSHNYLLTWTNFYSKLPKTNYHNHDNGALHMIFLQMIDKNNETQAKCYSIYLQSTGEKNYYKYLRCFRCSIGGQRIFKHIRLLRRGQGFSRDFSVPFTRDFLLHGYKGDLSKYFYNTTECAKDWLSNIRQTLFVSNITTAKNIIRKKDQFAIKNYSECLGITDVTDCWPNCEEEITGEKLVKYLRALCHE
;
A
#
# COMPACT_ATOMS: atom_id res chain seq x y z
N MET A 1 11.27 -24.55 -14.99
CA MET A 1 10.70 -23.50 -14.11
C MET A 1 9.16 -23.48 -14.21
N SER A 2 8.49 -24.63 -14.08
CA SER A 2 7.06 -24.78 -14.44
C SER A 2 6.07 -24.68 -13.28
N ASN A 3 6.51 -24.34 -12.05
CA ASN A 3 5.65 -24.31 -10.85
C ASN A 3 5.63 -22.94 -10.13
N LEU A 4 5.91 -21.83 -10.84
CA LEU A 4 5.78 -20.50 -10.28
C LEU A 4 4.33 -20.01 -10.42
N ASN A 5 3.62 -19.85 -9.30
CA ASN A 5 2.22 -19.38 -9.28
C ASN A 5 2.11 -17.89 -8.94
N TRP A 6 2.87 -17.42 -7.95
CA TRP A 6 2.87 -16.04 -7.47
C TRP A 6 4.29 -15.57 -7.20
N LEU A 7 4.52 -14.29 -7.43
CA LEU A 7 5.72 -13.56 -7.06
C LEU A 7 5.38 -12.55 -5.98
N LEU A 8 6.20 -12.52 -4.93
CA LEU A 8 6.20 -11.44 -3.95
C LEU A 8 7.35 -10.50 -4.29
N VAL A 9 7.02 -9.25 -4.58
CA VAL A 9 8.00 -8.17 -4.76
C VAL A 9 8.16 -7.44 -3.45
N LEU A 10 9.41 -7.13 -3.06
CA LEU A 10 9.77 -6.41 -1.84
C LEU A 10 10.97 -5.48 -2.08
N ASP A 11 10.87 -4.26 -1.60
CA ASP A 11 11.97 -3.31 -1.49
C ASP A 11 12.97 -3.77 -0.42
N GLY A 12 14.23 -3.35 -0.59
CA GLY A 12 15.33 -3.73 0.30
C GLY A 12 15.23 -3.18 1.73
N ASP A 13 14.32 -2.25 2.00
CA ASP A 13 14.07 -1.68 3.34
C ASP A 13 12.80 -2.24 4.02
N ILE A 14 12.28 -3.36 3.50
CA ILE A 14 11.21 -4.17 4.10
C ILE A 14 11.81 -5.40 4.77
N PHE A 15 11.40 -5.69 6.00
CA PHE A 15 11.89 -6.83 6.76
C PHE A 15 10.78 -7.57 7.49
N VAL A 16 11.00 -8.86 7.72
CA VAL A 16 10.07 -9.74 8.45
C VAL A 16 10.15 -9.45 9.94
N VAL A 17 8.99 -9.23 10.56
CA VAL A 17 8.86 -9.07 12.02
C VAL A 17 8.10 -10.22 12.67
N ASN A 18 7.30 -10.98 11.93
CA ASN A 18 6.65 -12.16 12.46
C ASN A 18 6.64 -13.29 11.44
N ALA A 19 7.60 -14.21 11.56
CA ALA A 19 7.68 -15.37 10.67
C ALA A 19 6.60 -16.44 10.95
N SER A 20 5.74 -16.25 11.96
CA SER A 20 4.56 -17.09 12.18
C SER A 20 3.37 -16.69 11.28
N LYS A 21 3.50 -15.62 10.50
CA LYS A 21 2.51 -15.17 9.52
C LYS A 21 2.86 -15.64 8.12
N LEU A 22 1.85 -16.05 7.37
CA LEU A 22 1.99 -16.58 6.02
C LEU A 22 1.59 -15.51 5.01
N ILE A 23 2.38 -15.33 3.95
CA ILE A 23 2.05 -14.39 2.86
C ILE A 23 0.82 -14.88 2.08
N GLU A 24 0.58 -16.19 2.11
CA GLU A 24 -0.56 -16.88 1.52
C GLU A 24 -1.90 -16.40 2.11
N GLU A 25 -1.92 -15.83 3.32
CA GLU A 25 -3.11 -15.17 3.91
C GLU A 25 -3.61 -13.99 3.03
N PHE A 26 -2.74 -13.43 2.17
CA PHE A 26 -3.03 -12.30 1.30
C PHE A 26 -3.23 -12.70 -0.17
N ILE A 27 -3.04 -13.97 -0.52
CA ILE A 27 -3.33 -14.48 -1.85
C ILE A 27 -4.85 -14.65 -1.97
N PRO A 28 -5.50 -14.00 -2.95
CA PRO A 28 -6.94 -14.11 -3.14
C PRO A 28 -7.34 -15.52 -3.58
N ASN A 29 -8.52 -15.96 -3.16
CA ASN A 29 -9.13 -17.20 -3.64
C ASN A 29 -9.76 -16.99 -5.02
N GLU A 30 -10.07 -15.74 -5.38
CA GLU A 30 -10.66 -15.35 -6.65
C GLU A 30 -9.65 -15.54 -7.80
N GLU A 31 -9.91 -16.51 -8.67
CA GLU A 31 -8.98 -16.87 -9.75
C GLU A 31 -8.68 -15.74 -10.73
N ASN A 32 -9.64 -14.82 -10.89
CA ASN A 32 -9.56 -13.66 -11.79
C ASN A 32 -8.69 -12.52 -11.24
N ILE A 33 -8.29 -12.55 -9.96
CA ILE A 33 -7.35 -11.60 -9.38
C ILE A 33 -5.93 -12.04 -9.70
N HIS A 34 -5.16 -11.10 -10.25
CA HIS A 34 -3.81 -11.32 -10.73
C HIS A 34 -2.77 -10.49 -9.97
N VAL A 35 -3.18 -9.36 -9.39
CA VAL A 35 -2.28 -8.47 -8.65
C VAL A 35 -2.94 -8.09 -7.32
N VAL A 36 -2.16 -8.14 -6.25
CA VAL A 36 -2.56 -7.61 -4.93
C VAL A 36 -1.61 -6.49 -4.55
N HIS A 37 -2.19 -5.31 -4.45
CA HIS A 37 -1.55 -4.09 -3.97
C HIS A 37 -2.07 -3.73 -2.59
N TYR A 38 -1.42 -2.80 -1.91
CA TYR A 38 -1.98 -2.20 -0.70
C TYR A 38 -1.69 -0.70 -0.61
N GLU A 39 -2.58 0.02 0.08
CA GLU A 39 -2.40 1.44 0.38
C GLU A 39 -1.42 1.63 1.55
N ARG A 40 -0.42 2.48 1.35
CA ARG A 40 0.50 2.97 2.38
C ARG A 40 -0.27 3.66 3.50
N PHE A 41 0.12 3.38 4.74
CA PHE A 41 -0.60 3.82 5.92
C PHE A 41 -0.68 5.34 6.04
N TYR A 42 0.35 6.10 5.66
CA TYR A 42 0.37 7.55 5.89
C TYR A 42 -0.25 8.38 4.78
N THR A 43 -0.23 7.90 3.54
CA THR A 43 -0.58 8.72 2.36
C THR A 43 -1.76 8.14 1.59
N GLY A 44 -2.12 6.87 1.80
CA GLY A 44 -3.10 6.18 0.96
C GLY A 44 -2.59 5.94 -0.46
N GLU A 45 -1.30 6.15 -0.69
CA GLU A 45 -0.59 5.84 -1.92
C GLU A 45 -0.52 4.32 -2.12
N ILE A 46 -0.68 3.81 -3.33
CA ILE A 46 -0.37 2.41 -3.62
C ILE A 46 1.15 2.23 -3.63
N THR A 47 1.67 1.27 -2.87
CA THR A 47 3.11 0.99 -2.86
C THR A 47 3.55 0.24 -4.13
N ALA A 48 4.66 0.64 -4.73
CA ALA A 48 5.37 -0.13 -5.75
C ALA A 48 6.42 -1.06 -5.13
N GLY A 49 6.91 -0.72 -3.94
CA GLY A 49 7.94 -1.47 -3.24
C GLY A 49 7.47 -2.77 -2.60
N ALA A 50 6.16 -3.07 -2.62
CA ALA A 50 5.69 -4.37 -2.17
C ALA A 50 4.32 -4.75 -2.73
N TYR A 51 4.24 -5.86 -3.46
CA TYR A 51 2.99 -6.36 -4.02
C TYR A 51 3.10 -7.85 -4.36
N LEU A 52 1.94 -8.51 -4.49
CA LEU A 52 1.84 -9.87 -5.01
C LEU A 52 1.40 -9.83 -6.46
N ILE A 53 2.00 -10.67 -7.30
CA ILE A 53 1.63 -10.79 -8.71
C ILE A 53 1.63 -12.25 -9.16
N LYS A 54 0.49 -12.68 -9.70
CA LYS A 54 0.27 -14.03 -10.22
C LYS A 54 1.03 -14.21 -11.52
N ASN A 55 1.61 -15.39 -11.75
CA ASN A 55 2.21 -15.75 -13.02
C ASN A 55 1.09 -15.98 -14.05
N HIS A 56 0.70 -14.93 -14.76
CA HIS A 56 -0.41 -14.93 -15.71
C HIS A 56 -0.15 -13.92 -16.84
N VAL A 57 -0.71 -14.17 -18.03
CA VAL A 57 -0.55 -13.28 -19.19
C VAL A 57 -1.03 -11.85 -18.92
N TRP A 58 -2.11 -11.71 -18.12
CA TRP A 58 -2.61 -10.40 -17.70
C TRP A 58 -1.59 -9.65 -16.83
N SER A 59 -0.97 -10.34 -15.87
CA SER A 59 0.09 -9.79 -15.02
C SER A 59 1.30 -9.34 -15.82
N HIS A 60 1.68 -10.11 -16.84
CA HIS A 60 2.76 -9.72 -17.75
C HIS A 60 2.40 -8.43 -18.51
N ASN A 61 1.18 -8.34 -19.05
CA ASN A 61 0.71 -7.11 -19.69
C ASN A 61 0.66 -5.92 -18.72
N TYR A 62 0.26 -6.14 -17.46
CA TYR A 62 0.28 -5.13 -16.40
C TYR A 62 1.69 -4.57 -16.18
N LEU A 63 2.70 -5.45 -16.03
CA LEU A 63 4.10 -5.05 -15.85
C LEU A 63 4.70 -4.36 -17.09
N LEU A 64 4.37 -4.84 -18.29
CA LEU A 64 4.80 -4.20 -19.54
C LEU A 64 4.20 -2.80 -19.69
N THR A 65 2.92 -2.64 -19.37
CA THR A 65 2.24 -1.34 -19.38
C THR A 65 2.92 -0.38 -18.41
N TRP A 66 3.24 -0.85 -17.20
CA TRP A 66 3.94 -0.06 -16.20
C TRP A 66 5.35 0.33 -16.64
N THR A 67 6.12 -0.61 -17.17
CA THR A 67 7.48 -0.36 -17.68
C THR A 67 7.47 0.66 -18.83
N ASN A 68 6.53 0.51 -19.78
CA ASN A 68 6.40 1.41 -20.93
C ASN A 68 6.00 2.84 -20.53
N PHE A 69 5.39 3.02 -19.36
CA PHE A 69 5.05 4.33 -18.83
C PHE A 69 6.27 5.16 -18.42
N TYR A 70 7.46 4.56 -18.30
CA TYR A 70 8.69 5.30 -18.00
C TYR A 70 8.91 6.52 -18.91
N SER A 71 8.63 6.37 -20.21
CA SER A 71 8.72 7.44 -21.21
C SER A 71 7.70 8.59 -21.02
N LYS A 72 6.66 8.38 -20.21
CA LYS A 72 5.55 9.31 -19.92
C LYS A 72 5.65 9.93 -18.52
N LEU A 73 6.72 9.65 -17.79
CA LEU A 73 6.95 10.28 -16.49
C LEU A 73 7.02 11.81 -16.62
N PRO A 74 6.47 12.56 -15.65
CA PRO A 74 6.63 14.01 -15.60
C PRO A 74 8.11 14.40 -15.65
N LYS A 75 8.44 15.35 -16.53
CA LYS A 75 9.78 15.96 -16.60
C LYS A 75 9.92 17.06 -15.55
N THR A 76 9.75 16.68 -14.29
CA THR A 76 9.76 17.58 -13.13
C THR A 76 10.73 17.06 -12.08
N ASN A 77 11.04 17.89 -11.08
CA ASN A 77 11.98 17.52 -10.02
C ASN A 77 11.43 16.47 -9.03
N TYR A 78 10.13 16.16 -9.07
CA TYR A 78 9.53 15.17 -8.17
C TYR A 78 8.31 14.50 -8.81
N HIS A 79 8.45 13.22 -9.16
CA HIS A 79 7.35 12.42 -9.73
C HIS A 79 7.20 11.05 -9.08
N ASN A 80 7.95 10.78 -8.01
CA ASN A 80 7.96 9.51 -7.28
C ASN A 80 8.19 8.25 -8.14
N HIS A 81 8.94 8.39 -9.23
CA HIS A 81 9.39 7.30 -10.13
C HIS A 81 8.28 6.30 -10.50
N ASP A 82 8.54 5.01 -10.34
CA ASP A 82 7.65 3.88 -10.58
C ASP A 82 6.41 3.92 -9.68
N ASN A 83 6.58 4.29 -8.41
CA ASN A 83 5.49 4.46 -7.44
C ASN A 83 4.47 5.53 -7.88
N GLY A 84 4.95 6.62 -8.49
CA GLY A 84 4.11 7.64 -9.11
C GLY A 84 3.42 7.16 -10.38
N ALA A 85 4.15 6.48 -11.28
CA ALA A 85 3.59 5.91 -12.49
C ALA A 85 2.45 4.92 -12.19
N LEU A 86 2.59 4.12 -11.12
CA LEU A 86 1.67 3.06 -10.72
C LEU A 86 0.21 3.51 -10.67
N HIS A 87 -0.05 4.72 -10.22
CA HIS A 87 -1.42 5.23 -10.05
C HIS A 87 -2.07 5.53 -11.42
N MET A 88 -1.32 5.98 -12.42
CA MET A 88 -1.82 6.12 -13.80
C MET A 88 -2.08 4.75 -14.42
N ILE A 89 -1.17 3.80 -14.21
CA ILE A 89 -1.33 2.43 -14.70
C ILE A 89 -2.53 1.76 -14.08
N PHE A 90 -2.74 1.95 -12.78
CA PHE A 90 -3.89 1.41 -12.09
C PHE A 90 -5.19 1.90 -12.73
N LEU A 91 -5.34 3.21 -12.98
CA LEU A 91 -6.52 3.76 -13.66
C LEU A 91 -6.72 3.20 -15.08
N GLN A 92 -5.63 3.00 -15.82
CA GLN A 92 -5.68 2.38 -17.16
C GLN A 92 -6.16 0.93 -17.09
N MET A 93 -5.59 0.15 -16.17
CA MET A 93 -5.80 -1.31 -16.07
C MET A 93 -7.15 -1.69 -15.44
N ILE A 94 -7.85 -0.74 -14.81
CA ILE A 94 -9.24 -0.87 -14.36
C ILE A 94 -10.25 -0.24 -15.34
N ASP A 95 -9.79 0.16 -16.54
CA ASP A 95 -10.62 0.78 -17.58
C ASP A 95 -11.35 2.06 -17.13
N LYS A 96 -10.70 2.89 -16.30
CA LYS A 96 -11.30 4.18 -15.89
C LYS A 96 -11.44 5.08 -17.12
N ASN A 97 -12.51 5.88 -17.21
CA ASN A 97 -12.75 6.73 -18.38
C ASN A 97 -11.59 7.69 -18.70
N ASN A 98 -11.43 8.00 -19.99
CA ASN A 98 -10.33 8.82 -20.51
C ASN A 98 -10.29 10.23 -19.91
N GLU A 99 -11.44 10.84 -19.62
CA GLU A 99 -11.50 12.17 -19.01
C GLU A 99 -10.87 12.17 -17.61
N THR A 100 -11.20 11.16 -16.80
CA THR A 100 -10.65 10.97 -15.45
C THR A 100 -9.14 10.70 -15.52
N GLN A 101 -8.72 9.82 -16.42
CA GLN A 101 -7.29 9.56 -16.63
C GLN A 101 -6.53 10.82 -17.04
N ALA A 102 -7.04 11.57 -18.03
CA ALA A 102 -6.43 12.81 -18.50
C ALA A 102 -6.36 13.86 -17.39
N LYS A 103 -7.43 14.00 -16.60
CA LYS A 103 -7.47 14.89 -15.43
C LYS A 103 -6.37 14.54 -14.44
N CYS A 104 -6.28 13.29 -13.99
CA CYS A 104 -5.25 12.92 -13.02
C CYS A 104 -3.83 13.02 -13.60
N TYR A 105 -3.64 12.67 -14.87
CA TYR A 105 -2.33 12.82 -15.52
C TYR A 105 -1.90 14.28 -15.62
N SER A 106 -2.82 15.21 -15.93
CA SER A 106 -2.52 16.64 -15.99
C SER A 106 -2.04 17.20 -14.64
N ILE A 107 -2.58 16.68 -13.52
CA ILE A 107 -2.14 17.02 -12.17
C ILE A 107 -0.78 16.37 -11.89
N TYR A 108 -0.58 15.11 -12.31
CA TYR A 108 0.70 14.41 -12.14
C TYR A 108 1.86 15.15 -12.83
N LEU A 109 1.64 15.68 -14.03
CA LEU A 109 2.60 16.49 -14.78
C LEU A 109 3.05 17.76 -14.05
N GLN A 110 2.30 18.22 -13.04
CA GLN A 110 2.60 19.39 -12.22
C GLN A 110 3.28 19.04 -10.89
N SER A 111 3.64 17.76 -10.68
CA SER A 111 4.30 17.32 -9.45
C SER A 111 5.71 17.91 -9.38
N THR A 112 5.90 18.96 -8.59
CA THR A 112 7.22 19.59 -8.36
C THR A 112 7.76 19.36 -6.96
N GLY A 113 6.99 18.66 -6.13
CA GLY A 113 7.31 18.26 -4.77
C GLY A 113 6.14 17.49 -4.15
N GLU A 114 6.32 17.03 -2.90
CA GLU A 114 5.35 16.18 -2.20
C GLU A 114 3.93 16.77 -2.19
N LYS A 115 3.78 18.06 -1.87
CA LYS A 115 2.44 18.69 -1.79
C LYS A 115 1.67 18.62 -3.11
N ASN A 116 2.33 18.86 -4.24
CA ASN A 116 1.68 18.78 -5.56
C ASN A 116 1.44 17.33 -5.98
N TYR A 117 2.35 16.43 -5.61
CA TYR A 117 2.16 15.00 -5.79
C TYR A 117 0.97 14.45 -5.00
N TYR A 118 0.72 14.94 -3.78
CA TYR A 118 -0.46 14.53 -2.99
C TYR A 118 -1.77 14.97 -3.62
N LYS A 119 -1.81 16.08 -4.39
CA LYS A 119 -2.98 16.42 -5.21
C LYS A 119 -3.23 15.40 -6.31
N TYR A 120 -2.16 14.85 -6.89
CA TYR A 120 -2.26 13.76 -7.85
C TYR A 120 -2.79 12.49 -7.18
N LEU A 121 -2.27 12.11 -6.02
CA LEU A 121 -2.80 10.99 -5.23
C LEU A 121 -4.28 11.19 -4.88
N ARG A 122 -4.68 12.42 -4.49
CA ARG A 122 -6.08 12.77 -4.27
C ARG A 122 -6.94 12.48 -5.50
N CYS A 123 -6.50 12.92 -6.69
CA CYS A 123 -7.23 12.65 -7.93
C CYS A 123 -7.41 11.15 -8.17
N PHE A 124 -6.34 10.36 -8.03
CA PHE A 124 -6.41 8.90 -8.14
C PHE A 124 -7.41 8.30 -7.15
N ARG A 125 -7.29 8.67 -5.86
CA ARG A 125 -8.12 8.13 -4.78
C ARG A 125 -9.59 8.50 -4.90
N CYS A 126 -9.89 9.68 -5.43
CA CYS A 126 -11.25 10.06 -5.82
C CYS A 126 -11.76 9.22 -6.99
N SER A 127 -10.90 8.95 -7.98
CA SER A 127 -11.26 8.19 -9.17
C SER A 127 -11.63 6.75 -8.87
N ILE A 128 -10.99 6.11 -7.89
CA ILE A 128 -11.34 4.74 -7.45
C ILE A 128 -12.37 4.72 -6.31
N GLY A 129 -12.62 5.86 -5.67
CA GLY A 129 -13.55 5.99 -4.55
C GLY A 129 -13.29 4.96 -3.45
N GLY A 130 -14.36 4.27 -3.05
CA GLY A 130 -14.31 3.21 -2.06
C GLY A 130 -14.02 1.81 -2.62
N GLN A 131 -13.94 1.66 -3.93
CA GLN A 131 -13.73 0.36 -4.57
C GLN A 131 -12.32 -0.16 -4.25
N ARG A 132 -12.23 -1.44 -3.90
CA ARG A 132 -10.96 -2.12 -3.58
C ARG A 132 -10.84 -3.47 -4.26
N ILE A 133 -11.94 -4.03 -4.74
CA ILE A 133 -11.95 -5.26 -5.54
C ILE A 133 -12.28 -4.88 -6.98
N PHE A 134 -11.32 -5.10 -7.87
CA PHE A 134 -11.45 -4.88 -9.31
C PHE A 134 -11.37 -6.22 -10.04
N LYS A 135 -11.70 -6.23 -11.33
CA LYS A 135 -11.71 -7.47 -12.15
C LYS A 135 -10.42 -8.29 -12.03
N HIS A 136 -9.27 -7.62 -11.95
CA HIS A 136 -7.96 -8.26 -11.96
C HIS A 136 -7.02 -7.81 -10.82
N ILE A 137 -7.41 -6.80 -10.06
CA ILE A 137 -6.57 -6.20 -9.02
C ILE A 137 -7.36 -6.19 -7.71
N ARG A 138 -6.72 -6.62 -6.62
CA ARG A 138 -7.22 -6.39 -5.26
C ARG A 138 -6.33 -5.35 -4.60
N LEU A 139 -6.93 -4.31 -4.05
CA LEU A 139 -6.24 -3.24 -3.34
C LEU A 139 -6.57 -3.33 -1.86
N LEU A 140 -5.63 -3.78 -1.04
CA LEU A 140 -5.83 -3.83 0.41
C LEU A 140 -5.79 -2.42 0.98
N ARG A 141 -6.72 -2.13 1.89
CA ARG A 141 -6.83 -0.82 2.53
C ARG A 141 -5.62 -0.50 3.41
N ARG A 142 -5.48 0.78 3.73
CA ARG A 142 -4.49 1.28 4.70
C ARG A 142 -4.51 0.43 5.97
N GLY A 143 -3.34 -0.03 6.40
CA GLY A 143 -3.19 -0.85 7.61
C GLY A 143 -3.79 -2.26 7.53
N GLN A 144 -4.22 -2.71 6.36
CA GLN A 144 -4.68 -4.09 6.08
C GLN A 144 -3.72 -4.85 5.16
N GLY A 145 -2.69 -4.19 4.63
CA GLY A 145 -1.63 -4.82 3.84
C GLY A 145 -0.71 -5.71 4.68
N PHE A 146 0.08 -6.53 4.00
CA PHE A 146 1.05 -7.45 4.61
C PHE A 146 2.35 -6.77 5.09
N SER A 147 2.53 -5.49 4.78
CA SER A 147 3.61 -4.65 5.29
C SER A 147 3.06 -3.32 5.80
N ARG A 148 3.58 -2.85 6.94
CA ARG A 148 3.09 -1.63 7.60
C ARG A 148 4.17 -0.56 7.64
N ASP A 149 3.80 0.67 7.31
CA ASP A 149 4.64 1.85 7.58
C ASP A 149 4.73 2.05 9.10
N PHE A 150 5.82 2.60 9.62
CA PHE A 150 6.12 2.86 11.05
C PHE A 150 6.51 1.65 11.93
N SER A 151 7.44 1.96 12.84
CA SER A 151 8.42 1.00 13.36
C SER A 151 8.03 0.24 14.64
N VAL A 152 6.87 0.51 15.24
CA VAL A 152 6.44 -0.18 16.48
C VAL A 152 5.82 -1.51 16.06
N PRO A 153 6.44 -2.69 16.28
CA PRO A 153 5.89 -3.95 15.79
C PRO A 153 4.74 -4.43 16.67
N PHE A 154 3.75 -5.05 16.05
CA PHE A 154 2.63 -5.73 16.70
C PHE A 154 2.75 -7.22 16.42
N THR A 155 2.23 -8.06 17.32
CA THR A 155 2.23 -9.52 17.12
C THR A 155 1.45 -9.98 15.88
N ARG A 156 0.67 -9.09 15.26
CA ARG A 156 -0.12 -9.37 14.06
C ARG A 156 0.56 -8.96 12.77
N ASP A 157 1.59 -8.12 12.83
CA ASP A 157 2.28 -7.66 11.61
C ASP A 157 3.10 -8.79 11.03
N PHE A 158 3.16 -8.89 9.70
CA PHE A 158 4.06 -9.80 9.02
C PHE A 158 5.39 -9.10 8.67
N LEU A 159 5.31 -8.02 7.89
CA LEU A 159 6.44 -7.19 7.48
C LEU A 159 6.32 -5.76 8.00
N LEU A 160 7.46 -5.09 8.18
CA LEU A 160 7.52 -3.63 8.35
C LEU A 160 8.31 -2.99 7.22
N HIS A 161 7.84 -1.83 6.76
CA HIS A 161 8.45 -1.05 5.69
C HIS A 161 9.18 0.19 6.22
N GLY A 162 10.21 0.61 5.48
CA GLY A 162 10.88 1.90 5.64
C GLY A 162 12.02 1.89 6.65
N TYR A 163 12.64 0.73 6.87
CA TYR A 163 13.75 0.62 7.80
C TYR A 163 15.10 0.70 7.10
N LYS A 164 15.71 1.88 7.15
CA LYS A 164 17.00 2.20 6.50
C LYS A 164 18.19 2.18 7.46
N GLY A 165 18.02 1.58 8.64
CA GLY A 165 18.98 1.60 9.73
C GLY A 165 19.52 0.21 10.10
N ASP A 166 20.18 0.13 11.25
CA ASP A 166 20.73 -1.11 11.80
C ASP A 166 19.65 -2.00 12.45
N LEU A 167 19.38 -3.14 11.83
CA LEU A 167 18.38 -4.11 12.28
C LEU A 167 18.71 -4.76 13.64
N SER A 168 19.87 -4.52 14.25
CA SER A 168 20.24 -5.01 15.60
C SER A 168 19.23 -4.63 16.70
N LYS A 169 18.43 -3.58 16.49
CA LYS A 169 17.30 -3.25 17.36
C LYS A 169 16.22 -4.34 17.32
N TYR A 170 15.93 -4.90 16.16
CA TYR A 170 14.87 -5.89 15.98
C TYR A 170 15.38 -7.33 16.10
N PHE A 171 16.67 -7.56 15.91
CA PHE A 171 17.26 -8.89 15.94
C PHE A 171 18.41 -9.02 16.95
N TYR A 172 18.52 -10.17 17.62
CA TYR A 172 19.57 -10.45 18.61
C TYR A 172 20.93 -10.79 17.97
N ASN A 173 20.94 -11.39 16.77
CA ASN A 173 22.14 -11.76 16.03
C ASN A 173 21.91 -11.52 14.53
N THR A 174 22.54 -10.48 13.97
CA THR A 174 22.40 -10.07 12.57
C THR A 174 23.57 -10.53 11.69
N THR A 175 24.57 -11.21 12.25
CA THR A 175 25.81 -11.56 11.53
C THR A 175 25.76 -12.93 10.85
N GLU A 176 24.79 -13.79 11.18
CA GLU A 176 24.63 -15.11 10.58
C GLU A 176 23.17 -15.38 10.19
N CYS A 177 22.95 -16.11 9.10
CA CYS A 177 21.61 -16.57 8.72
C CYS A 177 21.07 -17.53 9.79
N ALA A 178 20.00 -17.12 10.48
CA ALA A 178 19.37 -17.91 11.52
C ALA A 178 18.76 -19.21 10.96
N LYS A 179 18.99 -20.34 11.64
CA LYS A 179 18.22 -21.57 11.39
C LYS A 179 16.79 -21.48 11.91
N ASP A 180 16.59 -20.74 12.99
CA ASP A 180 15.28 -20.35 13.52
C ASP A 180 15.15 -18.83 13.46
N TRP A 181 14.33 -18.33 12.55
CA TRP A 181 14.11 -16.89 12.38
C TRP A 181 13.38 -16.26 13.56
N LEU A 182 12.50 -17.00 14.24
CA LEU A 182 11.67 -16.46 15.31
C LEU A 182 12.48 -16.20 16.58
N SER A 183 13.43 -17.08 16.90
CA SER A 183 14.32 -16.91 18.06
C SER A 183 15.21 -15.67 17.95
N ASN A 184 15.48 -15.23 16.71
CA ASN A 184 16.35 -14.09 16.47
C ASN A 184 15.64 -12.75 16.56
N ILE A 185 14.31 -12.71 16.55
CA ILE A 185 13.51 -11.48 16.66
C ILE A 185 13.34 -11.09 18.13
N ARG A 186 13.53 -9.81 18.45
CA ARG A 186 13.31 -9.26 19.80
C ARG A 186 11.80 -9.13 20.09
N GLN A 187 11.18 -10.25 20.44
CA GLN A 187 9.75 -10.36 20.76
C GLN A 187 9.29 -9.38 21.86
N THR A 188 10.18 -8.96 22.75
CA THR A 188 9.90 -7.97 23.80
C THR A 188 9.54 -6.58 23.25
N LEU A 189 9.84 -6.29 21.98
CA LEU A 189 9.44 -5.05 21.32
C LEU A 189 8.00 -5.05 20.83
N PHE A 190 7.33 -6.21 20.82
CA PHE A 190 6.04 -6.38 20.17
C PHE A 190 4.91 -5.96 21.09
N VAL A 191 4.01 -5.14 20.57
CA VAL A 191 2.74 -4.87 21.24
C VAL A 191 1.81 -6.05 20.97
N SER A 192 1.61 -6.88 21.99
CA SER A 192 0.71 -8.04 21.95
C SER A 192 -0.73 -7.71 22.34
N ASN A 193 -0.92 -6.69 23.20
CA ASN A 193 -2.24 -6.26 23.64
C ASN A 193 -2.98 -5.52 22.51
N ILE A 194 -4.11 -6.08 22.06
CA ILE A 194 -4.89 -5.54 20.94
C ILE A 194 -5.45 -4.13 21.23
N THR A 195 -5.81 -3.82 22.48
CA THR A 195 -6.31 -2.50 22.87
C THR A 195 -5.21 -1.45 22.74
N THR A 196 -4.00 -1.77 23.18
CA THR A 196 -2.83 -0.90 23.00
C THR A 196 -2.50 -0.70 21.53
N ALA A 197 -2.49 -1.76 20.73
CA ALA A 197 -2.24 -1.68 19.28
C ALA A 197 -3.29 -0.80 18.56
N LYS A 198 -4.58 -0.98 18.87
CA LYS A 198 -5.67 -0.12 18.36
C LYS A 198 -5.47 1.35 18.73
N ASN A 199 -5.06 1.64 19.96
CA ASN A 199 -4.78 3.01 20.39
C ASN A 199 -3.58 3.63 19.64
N ILE A 200 -2.56 2.84 19.32
CA ILE A 200 -1.44 3.30 18.49
C ILE A 200 -1.92 3.58 17.06
N ILE A 201 -2.68 2.66 16.45
CA ILE A 201 -3.24 2.86 15.10
C ILE A 201 -4.09 4.11 15.03
N ARG A 202 -5.00 4.33 16.00
CA ARG A 202 -5.80 5.55 16.10
C ARG A 202 -4.93 6.80 16.11
N LYS A 203 -3.90 6.86 16.96
CA LYS A 203 -2.99 8.01 17.03
C LYS A 203 -2.23 8.22 15.72
N LYS A 204 -1.81 7.13 15.06
CA LYS A 204 -1.08 7.19 13.79
C LYS A 204 -1.99 7.62 12.64
N ASP A 205 -3.24 7.18 12.61
CA ASP A 205 -4.22 7.58 11.60
C ASP A 205 -4.59 9.07 11.78
N GLN A 206 -4.83 9.53 13.01
CA GLN A 206 -5.02 10.95 13.32
C GLN A 206 -3.82 11.80 12.90
N PHE A 207 -2.60 11.31 13.16
CA PHE A 207 -1.38 11.96 12.67
C PHE A 207 -1.34 11.99 11.13
N ALA A 208 -1.70 10.89 10.48
CA ALA A 208 -1.70 10.81 9.02
C ALA A 208 -2.65 11.86 8.42
N ILE A 209 -3.87 11.97 8.94
CA ILE A 209 -4.85 12.97 8.48
C ILE A 209 -4.36 14.39 8.71
N LYS A 210 -3.71 14.67 9.84
CA LYS A 210 -3.19 16.02 10.10
C LYS A 210 -2.09 16.43 9.12
N ASN A 211 -1.22 15.51 8.72
CA ASN A 211 -0.01 15.81 7.93
C ASN A 211 -0.17 15.53 6.42
N TYR A 212 -1.09 14.67 6.04
CA TYR A 212 -1.35 14.24 4.66
C TYR A 212 -2.82 14.43 4.28
N SER A 213 -3.46 15.48 4.84
CA SER A 213 -4.87 15.80 4.60
C SER A 213 -5.21 15.93 3.13
N GLU A 214 -4.27 16.44 2.32
CA GLU A 214 -4.41 16.62 0.87
C GLU A 214 -4.79 15.32 0.17
N CYS A 215 -4.26 14.16 0.60
CA CYS A 215 -4.53 12.89 -0.07
C CYS A 215 -5.35 11.89 0.75
N LEU A 216 -5.67 12.17 2.03
CA LEU A 216 -6.42 11.24 2.88
C LEU A 216 -7.87 11.60 3.18
N GLY A 217 -8.19 12.88 3.42
CA GLY A 217 -9.55 13.36 3.69
C GLY A 217 -10.14 13.00 5.07
N ILE A 218 -10.17 11.72 5.47
CA ILE A 218 -10.78 11.25 6.74
C ILE A 218 -9.96 10.15 7.42
N THR A 219 -10.14 9.97 8.73
CA THR A 219 -9.67 8.78 9.44
C THR A 219 -10.50 7.57 9.02
N ASP A 220 -9.95 6.70 8.17
CA ASP A 220 -10.69 5.59 7.57
C ASP A 220 -10.35 4.21 8.17
N VAL A 221 -9.34 4.12 9.04
CA VAL A 221 -8.90 2.87 9.69
C VAL A 221 -9.08 2.89 11.21
N THR A 222 -9.20 4.07 11.82
CA THR A 222 -9.26 4.29 13.28
C THR A 222 -10.25 3.36 14.01
N ASP A 223 -11.45 3.18 13.48
CA ASP A 223 -12.52 2.45 14.19
C ASP A 223 -12.63 0.98 13.80
N CYS A 224 -12.06 0.59 12.66
CA CYS A 224 -12.25 -0.76 12.11
C CYS A 224 -10.99 -1.63 12.18
N TRP A 225 -9.80 -1.05 12.35
CA TRP A 225 -8.58 -1.84 12.42
C TRP A 225 -8.63 -2.85 13.59
N PRO A 226 -8.23 -4.12 13.41
CA PRO A 226 -7.52 -4.68 12.24
C PRO A 226 -8.42 -5.30 11.17
N ASN A 227 -9.74 -5.18 11.27
CA ASN A 227 -10.71 -5.90 10.44
C ASN A 227 -11.61 -4.89 9.70
N CYS A 228 -11.00 -3.99 8.95
CA CYS A 228 -11.76 -3.08 8.12
C CYS A 228 -12.41 -3.83 6.97
N GLU A 229 -13.65 -3.48 6.64
CA GLU A 229 -14.28 -3.93 5.40
C GLU A 229 -13.38 -3.60 4.22
N GLU A 230 -13.31 -4.50 3.24
CA GLU A 230 -12.42 -4.34 2.10
C GLU A 230 -12.76 -3.12 1.27
N GLU A 231 -14.04 -2.87 1.01
CA GLU A 231 -14.48 -1.67 0.32
C GLU A 231 -14.95 -0.59 1.30
N ILE A 232 -14.94 0.66 0.86
CA ILE A 232 -15.53 1.78 1.60
C ILE A 232 -16.90 2.03 1.02
N THR A 233 -17.96 1.74 1.78
CA THR A 233 -19.35 1.81 1.30
C THR A 233 -20.22 2.69 2.21
N GLY A 234 -21.48 2.89 1.82
CA GLY A 234 -22.50 3.57 2.63
C GLY A 234 -22.12 5.00 3.06
N GLU A 235 -22.48 5.36 4.29
CA GLU A 235 -22.17 6.70 4.84
C GLU A 235 -20.68 7.01 4.90
N LYS A 236 -19.84 5.99 5.09
CA LYS A 236 -18.40 6.16 5.15
C LYS A 236 -17.85 6.60 3.80
N LEU A 237 -18.37 6.04 2.71
CA LEU A 237 -18.02 6.47 1.36
C LEU A 237 -18.44 7.92 1.11
N VAL A 238 -19.65 8.32 1.52
CA VAL A 238 -20.12 9.70 1.37
C VAL A 238 -19.20 10.67 2.12
N LYS A 239 -18.84 10.36 3.37
CA LYS A 239 -17.90 11.18 4.17
C LYS A 239 -16.52 11.23 3.53
N TYR A 240 -16.04 10.10 3.01
CA TYR A 240 -14.75 9.99 2.33
C TYR A 240 -14.69 10.87 1.07
N LEU A 241 -15.67 10.74 0.17
CA LEU A 241 -15.73 11.51 -1.07
C LEU A 241 -15.93 13.00 -0.80
N ARG A 242 -16.76 13.37 0.17
CA ARG A 242 -16.93 14.78 0.53
C ARG A 242 -15.66 15.43 1.05
N ALA A 243 -14.95 14.73 1.93
CA ALA A 243 -13.73 15.26 2.53
C ALA A 243 -12.56 15.28 1.53
N LEU A 244 -12.45 14.26 0.67
CA LEU A 244 -11.30 14.10 -0.22
C LEU A 244 -11.53 14.71 -1.61
N CYS A 245 -12.74 14.66 -2.13
CA CYS A 245 -13.07 15.00 -3.52
C CYS A 245 -13.89 16.28 -3.65
N HIS A 246 -14.37 16.83 -2.53
CA HIS A 246 -15.28 17.99 -2.47
C HIS A 246 -16.63 17.74 -3.17
N GLU A 247 -17.14 16.51 -3.06
CA GLU A 247 -18.40 16.02 -3.63
C GLU A 247 -19.52 15.82 -2.59
#